data_AF-A0A3M6RUL9-F1
#
_entry.id   AF-A0A3M6RUL9-F1
#
_cell.length_a   1.000
_cell.length_b   1.000
_cell.length_c   1.000
_cell.angle_alpha   90.00
_cell.angle_beta   90.00
_cell.angle_gamma   90.00
#
_symmetry.space_group_name_H-M   'P 1'
#
loop_
_entity.id
_entity.type
_entity.pdbx_description
1 polymer ?
#
loop_
_entity_poly.entity_id
_entity_poly.type
_entity_poly.pdbx_seq_one_letter_code
_entity_poly.pdbx_strand_id
1 'polypeptide(L)'
;MLQFIRGRSFRQAANALHLSLGMVHKICNGYWPANSAKIMAAWDRYKSKQQASRGPSIKAIRRVHAGGVVHYRGRQYTHPQLTALAGTVPLCRAPEGQLQAVLIGEVTTYLPLQPVEG
;
A
#
# COMPACT_ATOMS: atom_id res chain seq x y z
N MET A 1 -4.08 1.05 -1.54
CA MET A 1 -4.32 1.55 -2.92
C MET A 1 -5.57 0.91 -3.55
N LEU A 2 -5.78 -0.40 -3.43
CA LEU A 2 -6.99 -1.07 -3.96
C LEU A 2 -8.30 -0.60 -3.32
N GLN A 3 -8.37 -0.42 -1.99
CA GLN A 3 -9.57 0.12 -1.32
C GLN A 3 -9.88 1.57 -1.77
N PHE A 4 -8.86 2.41 -1.94
CA PHE A 4 -9.02 3.77 -2.48
C PHE A 4 -9.66 3.79 -3.87
N ILE A 5 -9.25 2.89 -4.76
CA ILE A 5 -9.83 2.81 -6.11
C ILE A 5 -11.23 2.19 -6.06
N ARG A 6 -11.49 1.26 -5.14
CA ARG A 6 -12.84 0.66 -4.97
C ARG A 6 -13.88 1.64 -4.44
N GLY A 7 -13.48 2.67 -3.71
CA GLY A 7 -14.37 3.74 -3.21
C GLY A 7 -14.56 4.93 -4.16
N ARG A 8 -13.99 4.90 -5.38
CA ARG A 8 -14.08 5.99 -6.37
C ARG A 8 -14.34 5.42 -7.76
N SER A 9 -14.90 6.24 -8.66
CA SER A 9 -14.91 5.85 -10.08
C SER A 9 -13.48 5.75 -10.63
N PHE A 10 -13.23 4.84 -11.57
CA PHE A 10 -11.91 4.67 -12.18
C PHE A 10 -11.33 5.96 -12.77
N ARG A 11 -12.19 6.85 -13.29
CA ARG A 11 -11.81 8.15 -13.83
C ARG A 11 -11.32 9.11 -12.72
N GLN A 12 -11.97 9.12 -11.56
CA GLN A 12 -11.52 9.91 -10.41
C GLN A 12 -10.18 9.40 -9.86
N ALA A 13 -9.98 8.08 -9.81
CA ALA A 13 -8.72 7.49 -9.40
C ALA A 13 -7.58 7.80 -10.39
N ALA A 14 -7.86 7.72 -11.70
CA ALA A 14 -6.90 8.08 -12.76
C ALA A 14 -6.46 9.54 -12.66
N ASN A 15 -7.41 10.47 -12.51
CA ASN A 15 -7.12 11.89 -12.33
C ASN A 15 -6.35 12.17 -11.03
N ALA A 16 -6.77 11.55 -9.91
CA ALA A 16 -6.14 11.75 -8.61
C ALA A 16 -4.67 11.25 -8.58
N LEU A 17 -4.39 10.17 -9.30
CA LEU A 17 -3.06 9.55 -9.35
C LEU A 17 -2.25 9.96 -10.58
N HIS A 18 -2.77 10.82 -11.47
CA HIS A 18 -2.13 11.14 -12.75
C HIS A 18 -1.69 9.87 -13.53
N LEU A 19 -2.53 8.82 -13.48
CA LEU A 19 -2.31 7.55 -14.17
C LEU A 19 -3.32 7.39 -15.30
N SER A 20 -3.00 6.59 -16.32
CA SER A 20 -3.98 6.24 -17.35
C SER A 20 -5.07 5.33 -16.78
N LEU A 21 -6.29 5.43 -17.31
CA LEU A 21 -7.42 4.57 -16.95
C LEU A 21 -7.07 3.08 -17.05
N GLY A 22 -6.37 2.67 -18.12
CA GLY A 22 -5.93 1.29 -18.30
C GLY A 22 -4.92 0.84 -17.23
N MET A 23 -4.04 1.72 -16.76
CA MET A 23 -3.11 1.40 -15.66
C MET A 23 -3.87 1.22 -14.34
N VAL A 24 -4.85 2.10 -14.06
CA VAL A 24 -5.73 1.95 -12.88
C VAL A 24 -6.51 0.64 -12.93
N HIS A 25 -7.05 0.27 -14.10
CA HIS A 25 -7.80 -0.97 -14.30
C HIS A 25 -6.93 -2.22 -14.07
N LYS A 26 -5.70 -2.21 -14.62
CA LYS A 26 -4.71 -3.27 -14.38
C LYS A 26 -4.40 -3.40 -12.89
N ILE A 27 -4.09 -2.28 -12.24
CA ILE A 27 -3.83 -2.24 -10.79
C ILE A 27 -5.00 -2.80 -10.00
N CYS A 28 -6.24 -2.45 -10.36
CA CYS A 28 -7.46 -2.97 -9.72
C CYS A 28 -7.63 -4.48 -9.86
N ASN A 29 -7.19 -5.04 -10.98
CA ASN A 29 -7.20 -6.46 -11.26
C ASN A 29 -5.93 -7.18 -10.73
N GLY A 30 -5.16 -6.53 -9.85
CA GLY A 30 -4.02 -7.13 -9.17
C GLY A 30 -2.71 -7.11 -9.95
N TYR A 31 -2.66 -6.44 -11.11
CA TYR A 31 -1.40 -6.24 -11.83
C TYR A 31 -0.52 -5.21 -11.11
N TRP A 32 0.75 -5.56 -10.92
CA TRP A 32 1.76 -4.66 -10.38
C TRP A 32 3.01 -4.68 -11.25
N PRO A 33 3.47 -3.52 -11.77
CA PRO A 33 4.67 -3.48 -12.59
C PRO A 33 5.93 -3.73 -11.76
N ALA A 34 6.95 -4.35 -12.37
CA ALA A 34 8.23 -4.62 -11.73
C ALA A 34 8.92 -3.34 -11.21
N ASN A 35 8.80 -2.23 -11.94
CA ASN A 35 9.18 -0.91 -11.47
C ASN A 35 7.94 -0.10 -11.09
N SER A 36 7.63 -0.06 -9.80
CA SER A 36 6.48 0.67 -9.27
C SER A 36 6.79 2.12 -8.86
N ALA A 37 7.99 2.63 -9.12
CA ALA A 37 8.44 3.95 -8.62
C ALA A 37 7.51 5.09 -9.06
N LYS A 38 7.02 5.07 -10.31
CA LYS A 38 6.08 6.08 -10.82
C LYS A 38 4.72 6.03 -10.11
N ILE A 39 4.21 4.83 -9.85
CA ILE A 39 2.96 4.62 -9.10
C ILE A 39 3.12 5.12 -7.66
N MET A 40 4.27 4.83 -7.04
CA MET A 40 4.60 5.32 -5.70
C MET A 40 4.69 6.83 -5.64
N ALA A 41 5.39 7.46 -6.58
CA ALA A 41 5.52 8.91 -6.65
C ALA A 41 4.15 9.61 -6.82
N ALA A 42 3.29 9.04 -7.65
CA ALA A 42 1.95 9.58 -7.85
C ALA A 42 1.06 9.40 -6.62
N TRP A 43 1.20 8.25 -5.93
CA TRP A 43 0.55 8.00 -4.64
C TRP A 43 1.06 8.97 -3.55
N ASP A 44 2.36 9.22 -3.48
CA ASP A 44 2.95 10.16 -2.53
C ASP A 44 2.52 11.61 -2.79
N ARG A 45 2.43 12.01 -4.06
CA ARG A 45 1.91 13.33 -4.45
C ARG A 45 0.41 13.48 -4.13
N TYR A 46 -0.36 12.42 -4.31
CA TYR A 46 -1.77 12.41 -3.92
C TYR A 46 -1.92 12.56 -2.40
N LYS A 47 -1.15 11.79 -1.61
CA LYS A 47 -1.15 11.91 -0.15
C LYS A 47 -0.68 13.28 0.29
N SER A 48 0.37 13.86 -0.27
CA SER A 48 0.84 15.18 0.14
C SER A 48 -0.19 16.28 -0.14
N LYS A 49 -1.00 16.14 -1.21
CA LYS A 49 -2.15 17.01 -1.47
C LYS A 49 -3.34 16.78 -0.53
N GLN A 50 -3.49 15.58 0.02
CA GLN A 50 -4.57 15.24 0.96
C GLN A 50 -4.16 15.35 2.44
N GLN A 51 -2.85 15.40 2.72
CA GLN A 51 -2.25 15.40 4.05
C GLN A 51 -1.17 16.46 4.12
N ALA A 52 -1.58 17.65 4.56
CA ALA A 52 -0.76 18.47 5.47
C ALA A 52 -0.60 17.78 6.85
N SER A 53 -0.57 16.45 6.91
CA SER A 53 -0.75 15.63 8.11
C SER A 53 0.31 14.53 8.17
N ARG A 54 1.50 14.90 8.66
CA ARG A 54 2.50 14.14 9.48
C ARG A 54 2.51 12.58 9.49
N GLY A 55 2.18 11.89 8.40
CA GLY A 55 2.28 10.42 8.31
C GLY A 55 3.69 9.94 7.95
N PRO A 56 4.14 8.76 8.43
CA PRO A 56 5.43 8.20 8.08
C PRO A 56 5.56 7.91 6.58
N SER A 57 6.72 8.20 6.00
CA SER A 57 6.98 7.98 4.57
C SER A 57 6.90 6.49 4.21
N ILE A 58 6.20 6.18 3.13
CA ILE A 58 6.10 4.81 2.62
C ILE A 58 7.47 4.39 2.08
N LYS A 59 7.94 3.22 2.50
CA LYS A 59 9.26 2.65 2.16
C LYS A 59 9.18 1.58 1.08
N ALA A 60 8.05 0.87 1.00
CA ALA A 60 7.84 -0.17 -0.01
C ALA A 60 6.34 -0.44 -0.20
N ILE A 61 5.97 -1.11 -1.29
CA ILE A 61 4.72 -1.85 -1.40
C ILE A 61 5.08 -3.33 -1.58
N ARG A 62 4.37 -4.21 -0.86
CA ARG A 62 4.63 -5.65 -0.88
C ARG A 62 3.35 -6.44 -1.08
N ARG A 63 3.47 -7.55 -1.81
CA ARG A 63 2.39 -8.52 -1.94
C ARG A 63 2.18 -9.19 -0.58
N VAL A 64 0.92 -9.34 -0.20
CA VAL A 64 0.47 -10.21 0.87
C VAL A 64 0.34 -11.60 0.28
N HIS A 65 1.18 -12.51 0.78
CA HIS A 65 1.20 -13.92 0.45
C HIS A 65 0.15 -14.67 1.29
N ALA A 66 -0.09 -15.93 0.94
CA ALA A 66 -0.96 -16.81 1.72
C ALA A 66 -0.53 -16.81 3.19
N GLY A 67 -1.50 -16.83 4.11
CA GLY A 67 -1.23 -16.71 5.55
C GLY A 67 -0.93 -15.28 6.03
N GLY A 68 -1.15 -14.25 5.22
CA GLY A 68 -0.98 -12.85 5.64
C GLY A 68 0.48 -12.39 5.73
N VAL A 69 1.37 -13.04 4.98
CA VAL A 69 2.82 -12.80 5.05
C VAL A 69 3.25 -11.76 4.02
N VAL A 70 4.16 -10.86 4.40
CA VAL A 70 4.84 -9.92 3.49
C VAL A 70 6.36 -10.05 3.61
N HIS A 71 7.06 -9.96 2.48
CA HIS A 71 8.53 -10.03 2.46
C HIS A 71 9.14 -8.64 2.39
N TYR A 72 10.03 -8.30 3.33
CA TYR A 72 10.73 -7.03 3.35
C TYR A 72 12.18 -7.18 3.82
N ARG A 73 13.13 -6.69 3.01
CA ARG A 73 14.59 -6.76 3.29
C ARG A 73 15.07 -8.16 3.70
N GLY A 74 14.64 -9.18 2.96
CA GLY A 74 15.05 -10.57 3.18
C GLY A 74 14.39 -11.25 4.39
N ARG A 75 13.48 -10.58 5.10
CA ARG A 75 12.72 -11.15 6.22
C ARG A 75 11.23 -11.23 5.91
N GLN A 76 10.57 -12.18 6.55
CA GLN A 76 9.12 -12.35 6.50
C GLN A 76 8.48 -11.62 7.67
N TYR A 77 7.33 -11.01 7.42
CA TYR A 77 6.56 -10.29 8.41
C TYR A 77 5.08 -10.64 8.27
N THR A 78 4.34 -10.60 9.38
CA THR A 78 2.91 -10.93 9.42
C THR A 78 2.15 -10.01 10.38
N HIS A 79 0.83 -10.04 10.25
CA HIS A 79 -0.13 -9.46 11.19
C HIS A 79 -1.47 -10.19 11.01
N PRO A 80 -2.25 -10.45 12.09
CA PRO A 80 -3.52 -11.17 11.97
C PRO A 80 -4.47 -10.59 10.92
N GLN A 81 -4.55 -9.25 10.83
CA GLN A 81 -5.40 -8.59 9.82
C GLN A 81 -4.90 -8.71 8.37
N LEU A 82 -3.62 -9.07 8.15
CA LEU A 82 -3.12 -9.35 6.79
C LEU A 82 -3.64 -10.71 6.26
N THR A 83 -4.01 -11.65 7.13
CA THR A 83 -4.54 -12.96 6.69
C THR A 83 -5.81 -12.83 5.85
N ALA A 84 -6.64 -11.83 6.15
CA ALA A 84 -7.87 -11.52 5.43
C ALA A 84 -7.64 -10.62 4.19
N LEU A 85 -6.39 -10.19 3.94
CA LEU A 85 -6.08 -9.25 2.87
C LEU A 85 -5.49 -9.97 1.66
N ALA A 86 -6.19 -9.84 0.52
CA ALA A 86 -5.67 -10.22 -0.78
C ALA A 86 -5.04 -9.00 -1.48
N GLY A 87 -3.84 -9.17 -2.04
CA GLY A 87 -3.20 -8.17 -2.90
C GLY A 87 -1.92 -7.59 -2.33
N THR A 88 -1.74 -6.27 -2.42
CA THR A 88 -0.51 -5.59 -2.01
C THR A 88 -0.77 -4.54 -0.93
N VAL A 89 0.13 -4.44 0.04
CA VAL A 89 0.09 -3.46 1.12
C VAL A 89 1.33 -2.56 1.11
N PRO A 90 1.15 -1.22 1.25
CA PRO A 90 2.26 -0.32 1.53
C PRO A 90 2.86 -0.58 2.90
N LEU A 91 4.17 -0.40 3.00
CA LEU A 91 4.94 -0.53 4.22
C LEU A 91 5.58 0.81 4.56
N CYS A 92 5.50 1.23 5.81
CA CYS A 92 6.23 2.36 6.36
C CYS A 92 7.02 1.92 7.60
N ARG A 93 7.79 2.85 8.15
CA ARG A 93 8.35 2.71 9.49
C ARG A 93 7.72 3.73 10.40
N ALA A 94 7.32 3.27 11.58
CA ALA A 94 7.00 4.15 12.68
C ALA A 94 8.24 4.95 13.12
N PRO A 95 8.07 6.07 13.86
CA PRO A 95 9.20 6.82 14.43
C PRO A 95 10.18 5.95 15.23
N GLU A 96 9.67 4.98 15.98
CA GLU A 96 10.43 3.97 16.74
C GLU A 96 11.10 2.89 15.86
N GLY A 97 10.94 2.98 14.54
CA GLY A 97 11.59 2.11 13.57
C GLY A 97 10.83 0.82 13.27
N GLN A 98 9.73 0.51 13.97
CA GLN A 98 8.91 -0.68 13.71
C GLN A 98 8.34 -0.64 12.28
N LEU A 99 8.39 -1.79 11.59
CA LEU A 99 7.78 -1.92 10.26
C LEU A 99 6.26 -1.98 10.41
N GLN A 100 5.54 -1.18 9.63
CA GLN A 100 4.08 -1.13 9.66
C GLN A 100 3.51 -1.33 8.26
N ALA A 101 2.41 -2.07 8.16
CA ALA A 101 1.59 -2.12 6.96
C ALA A 101 0.53 -1.00 7.01
N VAL A 102 0.34 -0.29 5.90
CA VAL A 102 -0.58 0.83 5.82
C VAL A 102 -1.85 0.39 5.10
N LEU A 103 -2.96 0.32 5.82
CA LEU A 103 -4.28 0.12 5.25
C LEU A 103 -4.91 1.48 4.98
N ILE A 104 -5.45 1.64 3.77
CA ILE A 104 -5.96 2.92 3.30
C ILE A 104 -7.42 2.69 2.88
N GLY A 105 -8.32 2.95 3.83
CA GLY A 105 -9.77 3.00 3.64
C GLY A 105 -10.27 4.45 3.81
N GLU A 106 -11.40 4.63 4.49
CA GLU A 106 -11.88 5.97 4.92
C GLU A 106 -10.92 6.63 5.90
N VAL A 107 -10.32 5.82 6.78
CA VAL A 107 -9.23 6.21 7.67
C VAL A 107 -7.97 5.44 7.29
N THR A 108 -6.81 6.07 7.43
CA THR A 108 -5.53 5.41 7.27
C THR A 108 -5.17 4.67 8.57
N THR A 109 -5.02 3.35 8.49
CA THR A 109 -4.64 2.50 9.63
C THR A 109 -3.22 1.98 9.44
N TYR A 110 -2.42 1.99 10.51
CA TYR A 110 -1.06 1.46 10.52
C TYR A 110 -1.03 0.18 11.35
N LEU A 111 -0.64 -0.93 10.73
CA LEU A 111 -0.58 -2.24 11.36
C LEU A 111 0.87 -2.58 11.72
N PRO A 112 1.23 -2.65 13.01
CA PRO A 112 2.56 -3.06 13.41
C PRO A 112 2.83 -4.49 12.96
N LEU A 113 3.84 -4.68 12.13
CA LEU A 113 4.19 -5.99 11.62
C LEU A 113 5.14 -6.70 12.56
N GLN A 114 4.89 -7.99 12.77
CA GLN A 114 5.77 -8.87 13.53
C GLN A 114 6.59 -9.72 12.56
N PRO A 115 7.89 -9.95 12.83
CA PRO A 115 8.65 -10.92 12.06
C PRO A 115 8.01 -12.31 12.21
N VAL A 116 7.99 -13.09 11.13
CA VAL A 116 7.65 -14.51 11.22
C VAL A 116 8.93 -15.20 11.71
N GLU A 117 8.92 -15.71 12.94
CA GLU A 117 9.98 -16.58 13.42
C GLU A 117 9.91 -17.90 12.63
N GLY A 118 11.06 -18.30 12.08
CA GLY A 118 11.24 -19.57 11.38
C GLY A 118 11.97 -20.56 12.26
#